data_AF-A0A812ITD3-F1
#
_entry.id   AF-A0A812ITD3-F1
#
_cell.length_a   1.000
_cell.length_b   1.000
_cell.length_c   1.000
_cell.angle_alpha   90.00
_cell.angle_beta   90.00
_cell.angle_gamma   90.00
#
_symmetry.space_group_name_H-M   'P 1'
#
loop_
_entity.id
_entity.type
_entity.pdbx_description
1 polymer ?
#
loop_
_entity_poly.entity_id
_entity_poly.type
_entity_poly.pdbx_seq_one_letter_code
_entity_poly.pdbx_strand_id
1 'polypeptide(L)'
;DKLPELDERICALSPGDLGENGEAPLQTKTIPAEIVRQNLAKWTPSMHEEYDSLVVSTPAVSPLSDPEFTQLVSAQGGNVELIPGKAVFTQKAFSGRFKTRVVGCGNFQTFTTREQTDVYASGAPCESIRLLVRRAAIDSEWILGSVDITPAQEMIAGG
;
A
#
# COMPACT_ATOMS: atom_id res chain seq x y z
N ASP A 1 31.48 -28.87 21.38
CA ASP A 1 30.29 -28.76 20.53
C ASP A 1 29.80 -27.32 20.50
N LYS A 2 30.27 -26.56 19.51
CA LYS A 2 29.92 -25.16 19.32
C LYS A 2 28.89 -25.10 18.19
N LEU A 3 27.68 -24.68 18.50
CA LEU A 3 26.67 -24.30 17.50
C LEU A 3 27.26 -23.18 16.63
N PRO A 4 27.17 -23.25 15.29
CA PRO A 4 27.62 -22.17 14.45
C PRO A 4 26.72 -20.95 14.70
N GLU A 5 27.36 -19.82 14.99
CA GLU A 5 26.77 -18.48 14.99
C GLU A 5 26.01 -18.33 13.66
N LEU A 6 24.68 -18.26 13.74
CA LEU A 6 23.84 -17.84 12.62
C LEU A 6 24.13 -16.36 12.45
N ASP A 7 25.22 -16.08 11.74
CA ASP A 7 25.59 -14.77 11.26
C ASP A 7 24.35 -14.21 10.55
N GLU A 8 23.75 -13.20 11.18
CA GLU A 8 22.51 -12.56 10.76
C GLU A 8 22.73 -11.93 9.38
N ARG A 9 22.61 -12.74 8.33
CA ARG A 9 22.41 -12.29 6.96
C ARG A 9 21.00 -11.75 6.78
N ILE A 10 20.54 -10.94 7.73
CA ILE A 10 19.53 -9.94 7.43
C ILE A 10 20.19 -9.09 6.36
N CYS A 11 19.63 -9.14 5.14
CA CYS A 11 19.99 -8.24 4.05
C CYS A 11 19.67 -6.81 4.49
N ALA A 12 20.49 -6.24 5.36
CA ALA A 12 20.55 -4.83 5.64
C ALA A 12 21.08 -4.20 4.35
N LEU A 13 20.15 -3.78 3.49
CA LEU A 13 20.45 -2.94 2.34
C LEU A 13 21.28 -1.77 2.85
N SER A 14 22.52 -1.68 2.38
CA SER A 14 23.34 -0.51 2.61
C SER A 14 22.60 0.73 2.06
N PRO A 15 22.70 1.89 2.72
CA PRO A 15 22.04 3.13 2.27
C PRO A 15 22.42 3.58 0.85
N GLY A 16 23.48 3.02 0.26
CA GLY A 16 24.04 3.39 -1.05
C GLY A 16 23.45 2.64 -2.25
N ASP A 17 22.41 1.84 -2.06
CA ASP A 17 21.86 1.01 -3.14
C ASP A 17 20.68 1.68 -3.87
N LEU A 18 20.44 2.97 -3.61
CA LEU A 18 19.68 3.81 -4.53
C LEU A 18 20.47 3.81 -5.84
N GLY A 19 19.90 3.34 -6.94
CA GLY A 19 20.63 3.17 -8.20
C GLY A 19 21.20 4.50 -8.69
N GLU A 20 22.44 4.82 -8.30
CA GLU A 20 23.17 6.00 -8.75
C GLU A 20 23.66 5.85 -10.20
N ASN A 21 23.60 4.65 -10.77
CA ASN A 21 24.03 4.36 -12.14
C ASN A 21 22.89 4.37 -13.19
N GLY A 22 21.68 4.80 -12.83
CA GLY A 22 20.54 4.81 -13.76
C GLY A 22 19.97 3.42 -14.08
N GLU A 23 20.46 2.36 -13.43
CA GLU A 23 19.99 1.00 -13.60
C GLU A 23 18.78 0.72 -12.67
N ALA A 24 17.76 0.06 -13.21
CA ALA A 24 16.56 -0.30 -12.46
C ALA A 24 16.90 -1.30 -11.34
N PRO A 25 16.32 -1.15 -10.14
CA PRO A 25 16.64 -2.05 -9.04
C PRO A 25 16.11 -3.46 -9.33
N LEU A 26 16.81 -4.48 -8.85
CA LEU A 26 16.37 -5.88 -8.97
C LEU A 26 15.09 -6.16 -8.16
N GLN A 27 14.87 -5.40 -7.09
CA GLN A 27 13.69 -5.50 -6.23
C GLN A 27 13.02 -4.12 -6.08
N THR A 28 11.71 -4.11 -5.81
CA THR A 28 11.00 -2.83 -5.60
C THR A 28 11.51 -2.23 -4.29
N LYS A 29 12.08 -1.03 -4.35
CA LYS A 29 12.62 -0.34 -3.18
C LYS A 29 11.66 0.71 -2.69
N THR A 30 11.37 0.73 -1.39
CA THR A 30 10.65 1.83 -0.73
C THR A 30 11.63 2.96 -0.47
N ILE A 31 11.30 4.16 -0.95
CA ILE A 31 12.18 5.32 -0.88
C ILE A 31 11.71 6.22 0.28
N PRO A 32 12.61 6.62 1.20
CA PRO A 32 12.25 7.53 2.28
C PRO A 32 11.78 8.89 1.76
N ALA A 33 10.78 9.47 2.43
CA ALA A 33 10.22 10.77 2.03
C ALA A 33 11.26 11.90 2.00
N GLU A 34 12.31 11.83 2.82
CA GLU A 34 13.41 12.81 2.81
C GLU A 34 14.17 12.82 1.48
N ILE A 35 14.50 11.64 0.95
CA ILE A 35 15.19 11.50 -0.35
C ILE A 35 14.28 11.99 -1.48
N VAL A 36 12.98 11.72 -1.37
CA VAL A 36 11.96 12.18 -2.32
C VAL A 36 11.86 13.70 -2.33
N ARG A 37 11.82 14.34 -1.15
CA ARG A 37 11.79 15.81 -1.03
C ARG A 37 12.98 16.47 -1.71
N GLN A 38 14.18 15.89 -1.57
CA GLN A 38 15.39 16.39 -2.21
C GLN A 38 15.36 16.25 -3.75
N ASN A 39 14.56 15.33 -4.29
CA ASN A 39 14.47 15.03 -5.72
C ASN A 39 13.05 15.19 -6.27
N LEU A 40 12.28 16.16 -5.76
CA LEU A 40 10.83 16.22 -5.94
C LEU A 40 10.37 16.15 -7.41
N ALA A 41 11.08 16.83 -8.30
CA ALA A 41 10.77 16.87 -9.73
C ALA A 41 10.70 15.48 -10.39
N LYS A 42 11.50 14.50 -9.94
CA LYS A 42 11.45 13.12 -10.45
C LYS A 42 10.17 12.38 -10.05
N TRP A 43 9.56 12.78 -8.93
CA TRP A 43 8.42 12.12 -8.32
C TRP A 43 7.09 12.80 -8.62
N THR A 44 7.09 14.09 -8.99
CA THR A 44 5.89 14.85 -9.34
C THR A 44 4.98 14.13 -10.35
N PRO A 45 5.49 13.55 -11.47
CA PRO A 45 4.62 12.84 -12.40
C PRO A 45 3.88 11.67 -11.74
N SER A 46 4.57 10.89 -10.90
CA SER A 46 3.94 9.79 -10.19
C SER A 46 2.97 10.24 -9.09
N MET A 47 3.19 11.41 -8.48
CA MET A 47 2.24 11.99 -7.52
C MET A 47 0.96 12.44 -8.20
N HIS A 48 1.05 13.05 -9.39
CA HIS A 48 -0.12 13.41 -10.19
C HIS A 48 -0.88 12.18 -10.66
N GLU A 49 -0.20 11.14 -11.16
CA GLU A 49 -0.85 9.87 -11.53
C GLU A 49 -1.67 9.27 -10.37
N GLU A 50 -1.15 9.33 -9.14
CA GLU A 50 -1.87 8.87 -7.96
C GLU A 50 -3.07 9.76 -7.63
N TYR A 51 -2.90 11.09 -7.65
CA TYR A 51 -3.98 12.04 -7.43
C TYR A 51 -5.11 11.85 -8.44
N ASP A 52 -4.80 11.78 -9.73
CA ASP A 52 -5.76 11.58 -10.80
C ASP A 52 -6.44 10.21 -10.71
N SER A 53 -5.71 9.17 -10.27
CA SER A 53 -6.28 7.86 -10.03
C SER A 53 -7.36 7.90 -8.93
N LEU A 54 -7.11 8.64 -7.85
CA LEU A 54 -7.98 8.71 -6.67
C LEU A 54 -9.17 9.66 -6.88
N VAL A 55 -8.95 10.81 -7.51
CA VAL A 55 -9.95 11.89 -7.63
C VAL A 55 -10.74 11.80 -8.93
N VAL A 56 -10.08 11.48 -10.04
CA VAL A 56 -10.70 11.53 -11.38
C VAL A 56 -11.14 10.15 -11.84
N SER A 57 -10.27 9.14 -11.68
CA SER A 57 -10.49 7.82 -12.28
C SER A 57 -11.38 6.91 -11.43
N THR A 58 -11.21 6.94 -10.10
CA THR A 58 -11.94 6.07 -9.14
C THR A 58 -12.97 6.81 -8.28
N PRO A 59 -13.11 8.15 -8.44
CA PRO A 59 -13.64 9.09 -7.44
C PRO A 59 -13.69 8.63 -5.97
N ALA A 60 -12.62 8.01 -5.48
CA ALA A 60 -12.59 7.43 -4.13
C ALA A 60 -12.47 8.50 -3.04
N VAL A 61 -11.91 9.67 -3.38
CA VAL A 61 -11.72 10.80 -2.48
C VAL A 61 -12.01 12.10 -3.22
N SER A 62 -12.53 13.10 -2.50
CA SER A 62 -12.71 14.45 -3.01
C SER A 62 -11.73 15.41 -2.33
N PRO A 63 -11.03 16.28 -3.08
CA PRO A 63 -10.28 17.37 -2.50
C PRO A 63 -11.20 18.27 -1.68
N LEU A 64 -10.71 18.75 -0.55
CA LEU A 64 -11.45 19.60 0.37
C LEU A 64 -10.61 20.84 0.65
N SER A 65 -11.20 22.02 0.50
CA SER A 65 -10.58 23.28 0.88
C SER A 65 -10.75 23.56 2.37
N ASP A 66 -9.86 24.37 2.93
CA ASP A 66 -9.93 24.80 4.34
C ASP A 66 -11.31 25.36 4.79
N PRO A 67 -12.01 26.21 4.00
CA PRO A 67 -13.33 26.67 4.39
C PRO A 67 -14.37 25.55 4.36
N GLU A 68 -14.33 24.64 3.38
CA GLU A 68 -15.25 23.50 3.32
C GLU A 68 -15.01 22.54 4.49
N PHE A 69 -13.74 22.30 4.85
CA PHE A 69 -13.38 21.53 6.03
C PHE A 69 -13.92 22.17 7.31
N THR A 70 -13.73 23.48 7.48
CA THR A 70 -14.26 24.22 8.63
C THR A 70 -15.78 24.16 8.70
N GLN A 71 -16.46 24.22 7.55
CA GLN A 71 -17.93 24.08 7.47
C GLN A 71 -18.37 22.66 7.85
N LEU A 72 -17.70 21.62 7.35
CA LEU A 72 -18.01 20.22 7.69
C LEU A 72 -17.82 19.93 9.19
N VAL A 73 -16.77 20.49 9.79
CA VAL A 73 -16.49 20.33 11.23
C VAL A 73 -17.47 21.14 12.09
N SER A 74 -17.91 22.32 11.62
CA SER A 74 -18.82 23.20 12.38
C SER A 74 -20.30 22.88 12.19
N ALA A 75 -20.67 22.15 11.14
CA ALA A 75 -22.04 21.69 10.93
C ALA A 75 -22.48 20.76 12.07
N GLN A 76 -23.63 21.06 12.70
CA GLN A 76 -24.20 20.20 13.74
C GLN A 76 -24.53 18.83 13.14
N GLY A 77 -23.87 17.78 13.67
CA GLY A 77 -24.03 16.40 13.22
C GLY A 77 -22.93 15.88 12.27
N GLY A 78 -21.91 16.69 11.97
CA GLY A 78 -20.75 16.24 11.21
C GLY A 78 -19.87 15.26 11.98
N ASN A 79 -20.05 13.95 11.74
CA ASN A 79 -19.10 12.93 12.17
C ASN A 79 -17.85 12.99 11.29
N VAL A 80 -17.02 14.02 11.48
CA VAL A 80 -15.73 14.14 10.81
C VAL A 80 -14.69 13.35 11.60
N GLU A 81 -14.09 12.38 10.93
CA GLU A 81 -12.98 11.61 11.47
C GLU A 81 -11.67 11.99 10.78
N LEU A 82 -10.66 12.30 11.57
CA LEU A 82 -9.31 12.57 11.09
C LEU A 82 -8.47 11.32 11.17
N ILE A 83 -8.11 10.76 10.01
CA ILE A 83 -7.25 9.60 9.90
C ILE A 83 -5.83 10.04 9.53
N PRO A 84 -4.79 9.56 10.22
CA PRO A 84 -3.40 9.79 9.81
C PRO A 84 -3.14 9.24 8.40
N GLY A 85 -2.70 10.12 7.50
CA GLY A 85 -2.29 9.77 6.15
C GLY A 85 -0.76 9.76 5.99
N LYS A 86 -0.27 8.96 5.03
CA LYS A 86 1.12 9.04 4.56
C LYS A 86 1.22 8.77 3.06
N ALA A 87 2.20 9.40 2.42
CA ALA A 87 2.62 9.01 1.08
C ALA A 87 3.71 7.94 1.18
N VAL A 88 3.56 6.86 0.41
CA VAL A 88 4.53 5.77 0.25
C VAL A 88 5.13 5.86 -1.14
N PHE A 89 6.45 5.93 -1.20
CA PHE A 89 7.19 6.09 -2.44
C PHE A 89 7.96 4.81 -2.73
N THR A 90 7.89 4.34 -3.96
CA THR A 90 8.59 3.13 -4.39
C THR A 90 9.24 3.32 -5.75
N GLN A 91 10.40 2.69 -5.94
CA GLN A 91 11.01 2.50 -7.25
C GLN A 91 10.81 1.05 -7.67
N LYS A 92 10.09 0.83 -8.76
CA LYS A 92 9.67 -0.50 -9.20
C LYS A 92 10.86 -1.31 -9.73
N ALA A 93 10.90 -2.57 -9.34
CA ALA A 93 11.88 -3.53 -9.85
C ALA A 93 11.87 -3.57 -11.39
N PHE A 94 13.03 -3.82 -11.99
CA PHE A 94 13.28 -4.02 -13.43
C PHE A 94 12.96 -2.83 -14.35
N SER A 95 11.93 -2.05 -14.05
CA SER A 95 11.51 -0.87 -14.82
C SER A 95 12.11 0.43 -14.29
N GLY A 96 12.49 0.48 -13.01
CA GLY A 96 12.94 1.70 -12.35
C GLY A 96 11.84 2.76 -12.21
N ARG A 97 10.59 2.46 -12.60
CA ARG A 97 9.47 3.40 -12.56
C ARG A 97 9.22 3.87 -11.14
N PHE A 98 9.11 5.17 -10.97
CA PHE A 98 8.67 5.77 -9.71
C PHE A 98 7.17 5.56 -9.52
N LYS A 99 6.78 5.16 -8.31
CA LYS A 99 5.39 4.94 -7.95
C LYS A 99 5.11 5.49 -6.55
N THR A 100 4.17 6.42 -6.49
CA THR A 100 3.63 7.04 -5.29
C THR A 100 2.29 6.39 -4.95
N ARG A 101 2.02 6.18 -3.67
CA ARG A 101 0.72 5.79 -3.13
C ARG A 101 0.37 6.64 -1.92
N VAL A 102 -0.85 7.18 -1.86
CA VAL A 102 -1.36 7.83 -0.66
C VAL A 102 -2.18 6.81 0.13
N VAL A 103 -1.88 6.66 1.42
CA VAL A 103 -2.57 5.70 2.29
C VAL A 103 -3.07 6.38 3.56
N GLY A 104 -4.29 6.05 3.97
CA GLY A 104 -4.82 6.35 5.30
C GLY A 104 -4.61 5.16 6.25
N CYS A 105 -4.42 5.44 7.53
CA CYS A 105 -4.29 4.39 8.53
C CYS A 105 -5.67 3.81 8.91
N GLY A 106 -6.04 2.65 8.35
CA GLY A 106 -7.32 2.00 8.65
C GLY A 106 -7.52 1.66 10.13
N ASN A 107 -6.46 1.53 10.92
CA ASN A 107 -6.55 1.30 12.37
C ASN A 107 -7.14 2.50 13.14
N PHE A 108 -7.15 3.68 12.54
CA PHE A 108 -7.71 4.91 13.12
C PHE A 108 -9.11 5.21 12.56
N GLN A 109 -9.70 4.29 11.79
CA GLN A 109 -11.07 4.42 11.31
C GLN A 109 -12.03 3.86 12.37
N THR A 110 -12.85 4.73 12.95
CA THR A 110 -13.82 4.40 14.01
C THR A 110 -15.25 4.33 13.49
N PHE A 111 -15.55 4.98 12.36
CA PHE A 111 -16.91 5.04 11.81
C PHE A 111 -17.31 3.91 10.86
N THR A 112 -16.57 2.80 10.82
CA THR A 112 -17.11 1.61 10.17
C THR A 112 -18.25 1.04 11.02
N THR A 113 -19.47 1.11 10.50
CA THR A 113 -20.51 0.14 10.86
C THR A 113 -19.87 -1.24 10.69
N ARG A 114 -19.50 -1.85 11.80
CA ARG A 114 -18.67 -3.06 11.92
C ARG A 114 -19.33 -4.32 11.32
N GLU A 115 -20.37 -4.14 10.50
CA GLU A 115 -21.29 -5.17 10.07
C GLU A 115 -21.36 -5.38 8.56
N GLN A 116 -20.56 -4.73 7.69
CA GLN A 116 -20.67 -5.04 6.25
C GLN A 116 -19.43 -5.03 5.34
N THR A 117 -18.22 -4.67 5.78
CA THR A 117 -17.07 -4.60 4.85
C THR A 117 -15.70 -4.95 5.42
N ASP A 118 -15.64 -5.86 6.42
CA ASP A 118 -14.37 -6.53 6.78
C ASP A 118 -13.97 -7.56 5.69
N VAL A 119 -13.72 -7.06 4.47
CA VAL A 119 -13.25 -7.86 3.33
C VAL A 119 -11.78 -7.61 3.03
N TYR A 120 -11.07 -6.88 3.91
CA TYR A 120 -9.62 -6.76 3.82
C TYR A 120 -8.95 -7.79 4.72
N ALA A 121 -8.68 -8.97 4.15
CA ALA A 121 -7.73 -9.89 4.75
C ALA A 121 -6.33 -9.27 4.63
N SER A 122 -5.72 -8.91 5.76
CA SER A 122 -4.27 -8.69 5.82
C SER A 122 -3.61 -9.92 5.18
N GLY A 123 -2.86 -9.70 4.09
CA GLY A 123 -2.33 -10.79 3.27
C GLY A 123 -1.66 -11.85 4.13
N ALA A 124 -2.07 -13.11 3.99
CA ALA A 124 -1.41 -14.21 4.67
C ALA A 124 0.10 -14.15 4.34
N PRO A 125 0.99 -14.15 5.35
CA PRO A 125 2.42 -14.09 5.10
C PRO A 125 2.84 -15.26 4.21
N CYS A 126 3.81 -15.04 3.32
CA CYS A 126 4.20 -16.03 2.31
C CYS A 126 4.61 -17.37 2.96
N GLU A 127 5.16 -17.33 4.16
CA GLU A 127 5.50 -18.47 5.00
C GLU A 127 4.27 -19.31 5.34
N SER A 128 3.14 -18.67 5.68
CA SER A 128 1.88 -19.36 5.97
C SER A 128 1.34 -20.08 4.74
N ILE A 129 1.40 -19.44 3.57
CA ILE A 129 1.00 -20.06 2.30
C ILE A 129 1.88 -21.28 2.00
N ARG A 130 3.20 -21.17 2.17
CA ARG A 130 4.15 -22.28 1.96
C ARG A 130 3.89 -23.46 2.90
N LEU A 131 3.60 -23.18 4.17
CA LEU A 131 3.27 -24.23 5.14
C LEU A 131 1.97 -24.94 4.78
N LEU A 132 0.95 -24.22 4.33
CA LEU A 132 -0.32 -24.79 3.89
C LEU A 132 -0.16 -25.66 2.65
N VAL A 133 0.61 -25.21 1.65
CA VAL A 133 0.97 -26.03 0.47
C VAL A 133 1.67 -27.31 0.89
N ARG A 134 2.63 -27.21 1.81
CA ARG A 134 3.36 -28.39 2.32
C ARG A 134 2.44 -29.34 3.08
N ARG A 135 1.49 -28.81 3.86
CA ARG A 135 0.51 -29.61 4.59
C ARG A 135 -0.42 -30.36 3.64
N ALA A 136 -0.94 -29.68 2.62
CA ALA A 136 -1.78 -30.28 1.58
C ALA A 136 -1.05 -31.34 0.75
N ALA A 137 0.27 -31.19 0.54
CA ALA A 137 1.07 -32.21 -0.11
C ALA A 137 1.32 -33.46 0.75
N ILE A 138 1.27 -33.34 2.08
CA ILE A 138 1.46 -34.45 3.02
C ILE A 138 0.14 -35.15 3.33
N ASP A 139 -0.95 -34.39 3.38
CA ASP A 139 -2.27 -34.85 3.79
C ASP A 139 -3.24 -34.81 2.61
N SER A 140 -3.60 -35.98 2.08
CA SER A 140 -4.44 -36.11 0.89
C SER A 140 -5.88 -35.62 1.07
N GLU A 141 -6.30 -35.32 2.30
CA GLU A 141 -7.62 -34.76 2.59
C GLU A 141 -7.69 -33.23 2.37
N TRP A 142 -6.55 -32.57 2.21
CA TRP A 142 -6.48 -31.12 2.04
C TRP A 142 -6.35 -30.76 0.57
N ILE A 143 -7.30 -29.95 0.09
CA ILE A 143 -7.31 -29.41 -1.27
C ILE A 143 -6.97 -27.92 -1.21
N LEU A 144 -5.99 -27.50 -2.00
CA LEU A 144 -5.62 -26.09 -2.14
C LEU A 144 -6.27 -25.50 -3.40
N GLY A 145 -6.94 -24.37 -3.24
CA GLY A 145 -7.48 -23.57 -4.33
C GLY A 145 -7.07 -22.10 -4.18
N SER A 146 -6.94 -21.40 -5.31
CA SER A 146 -6.74 -19.95 -5.35
C SER A 146 -7.80 -19.32 -6.23
N VAL A 147 -8.35 -18.19 -5.78
CA VAL A 147 -9.20 -17.32 -6.59
C VAL A 147 -8.52 -15.97 -6.69
N ASP A 148 -8.42 -15.45 -7.91
CA ASP A 148 -7.98 -14.08 -8.11
C ASP A 148 -9.18 -13.15 -7.88
N ILE A 149 -8.98 -12.11 -7.08
CA ILE A 149 -10.01 -11.10 -6.84
C ILE A 149 -9.62 -9.83 -7.57
N THR A 150 -10.44 -9.45 -8.55
CA THR A 150 -10.32 -8.12 -9.14
C THR A 150 -10.62 -7.09 -8.04
N PRO A 151 -9.84 -6.01 -7.92
CA PRO A 151 -10.19 -4.91 -7.02
C PRO A 151 -11.63 -4.46 -7.29
N ALA A 152 -12.40 -4.20 -6.23
CA ALA A 152 -13.76 -3.68 -6.36
C ALA A 152 -13.73 -2.37 -7.16
N GLN A 153 -14.07 -2.45 -8.44
CA GLN A 153 -14.53 -1.31 -9.20
C GLN A 153 -16.03 -1.27 -8.98
N GLU A 154 -16.54 -0.23 -8.32
CA GLU A 154 -17.97 0.04 -8.37
C GLU A 154 -18.35 0.17 -9.85
N MET A 155 -19.14 -0.79 -10.35
CA MET A 155 -19.89 -0.59 -11.57
C MET A 155 -20.90 0.52 -11.28
N ILE A 156 -20.51 1.77 -11.57
CA ILE A 156 -21.48 2.83 -11.81
C ILE A 156 -22.23 2.41 -13.07
N ALA A 157 -23.28 1.62 -12.90
CA ALA A 157 -24.27 1.35 -13.93
C ALA A 157 -24.99 2.69 -14.19
N GLY A 158 -24.53 3.41 -15.21
CA GLY A 158 -25.25 4.54 -15.78
C GLY A 158 -26.58 4.06 -16.36
N GLY A 159 -27.66 4.77 -16.00
CA GLY A 159 -29.00 4.60 -16.56
C GLY A 159 -29.19 5.23 -17.93
#